data_AF-A0A3D2E2G5-F1
#
_entry.id   AF-A0A3D2E2G5-F1
#
_cell.length_a   1.000
_cell.length_b   1.000
_cell.length_c   1.000
_cell.angle_alpha   90.00
_cell.angle_beta   90.00
_cell.angle_gamma   90.00
#
_symmetry.space_group_name_H-M   'P 1'
#
loop_
_entity.id
_entity.type
_entity.pdbx_description
1 polymer ?
#
loop_
_entity_poly.entity_id
_entity_poly.type
_entity_poly.pdbx_seq_one_letter_code
_entity_poly.pdbx_strand_id
1 'polypeptide(L)'
;MISLEEQRSIIDGALNAFRFHTPKDTGNMRYNATYAKYLGDGVWEIVVDESIAPYVPYTNEPWIAEKWNGKKNPNEGWFERATGFVATYIAGRLQGRMEKQ
;
A
#
# COMPACT_ATOMS: atom_id res chain seq x y z
N MET A 1 -11.92 -19.95 -10.47
CA MET A 1 -10.83 -18.94 -10.48
C MET A 1 -11.27 -17.83 -11.42
N ILE A 2 -11.20 -16.57 -11.00
CA ILE A 2 -11.60 -15.42 -11.84
C ILE A 2 -10.64 -15.22 -13.01
N SER A 3 -11.09 -14.58 -14.08
CA SER A 3 -10.29 -14.37 -15.30
C SER A 3 -9.10 -13.44 -15.03
N LEU A 4 -8.05 -13.50 -15.85
CA LEU A 4 -6.90 -12.59 -15.73
C LEU A 4 -7.31 -11.12 -15.90
N GLU A 5 -8.28 -10.84 -16.76
CA GLU A 5 -8.84 -9.49 -16.94
C GLU A 5 -9.53 -9.00 -15.66
N GLU A 6 -10.32 -9.87 -15.03
CA GLU A 6 -10.98 -9.56 -13.77
C GLU A 6 -9.97 -9.38 -12.64
N GLN A 7 -8.92 -10.21 -12.58
CA GLN A 7 -7.81 -10.04 -11.64
C GLN A 7 -7.12 -8.69 -11.83
N ARG A 8 -6.85 -8.27 -13.08
CA ARG A 8 -6.28 -6.95 -13.41
C ARG A 8 -7.18 -5.81 -12.94
N SER A 9 -8.47 -5.89 -13.20
CA SER A 9 -9.43 -4.88 -12.70
C SER A 9 -9.42 -4.77 -11.18
N ILE A 10 -9.32 -5.89 -10.47
CA ILE A 10 -9.29 -5.91 -9.00
C ILE A 10 -7.96 -5.36 -8.48
N ILE A 11 -6.82 -5.80 -9.02
CA ILE A 11 -5.52 -5.33 -8.54
C ILE A 11 -5.28 -3.85 -8.86
N ASP A 12 -5.79 -3.33 -9.98
CA ASP A 12 -5.71 -1.90 -10.30
C ASP A 12 -6.48 -1.06 -9.26
N GLY A 13 -7.66 -1.52 -8.87
CA GLY A 13 -8.43 -0.89 -7.80
C GLY A 13 -7.75 -0.99 -6.43
N ALA A 14 -7.18 -2.15 -6.10
CA ALA A 14 -6.42 -2.36 -4.87
C ALA A 14 -5.16 -1.48 -4.81
N LEU A 15 -4.41 -1.39 -5.92
CA LEU A 15 -3.25 -0.51 -6.05
C LEU A 15 -3.65 0.96 -5.85
N ASN A 16 -4.78 1.39 -6.43
CA ASN A 16 -5.29 2.75 -6.24
C ASN A 16 -5.70 3.01 -4.78
N ALA A 17 -6.35 2.05 -4.12
CA ALA A 17 -6.66 2.14 -2.69
C ALA A 17 -5.37 2.26 -1.86
N PHE A 18 -4.36 1.44 -2.14
CA PHE A 18 -3.07 1.50 -1.47
C PHE A 18 -2.39 2.87 -1.67
N ARG A 19 -2.29 3.32 -2.93
CA ARG A 19 -1.70 4.62 -3.31
C ARG A 19 -2.41 5.80 -2.66
N PHE A 20 -3.73 5.74 -2.46
CA PHE A 20 -4.47 6.81 -1.79
C PHE A 20 -3.95 7.04 -0.36
N HIS A 21 -3.57 5.97 0.34
CA HIS A 21 -3.03 6.00 1.70
C HIS A 21 -1.50 6.16 1.77
N THR A 22 -0.78 5.91 0.68
CA THR A 22 0.67 6.17 0.61
C THR A 22 0.98 7.65 0.82
N PRO A 23 1.88 8.04 1.74
CA PRO A 23 2.25 9.42 1.96
C PRO A 23 2.60 10.18 0.68
N LYS A 24 2.13 11.42 0.59
CA LYS A 24 2.34 12.30 -0.56
C LYS A 24 2.94 13.60 -0.11
N ASP A 25 4.24 13.72 -0.33
CA ASP A 25 4.93 14.99 -0.39
C ASP A 25 4.99 15.45 -1.86
N THR A 26 6.05 15.09 -2.60
CA THR A 26 6.15 15.31 -4.05
C THR A 26 5.39 14.29 -4.90
N GLY A 27 4.99 13.17 -4.29
CA GLY A 27 4.31 12.06 -4.95
C GLY A 27 5.24 10.97 -5.51
N ASN A 28 6.57 11.08 -5.37
CA ASN A 28 7.50 10.06 -5.86
C ASN A 28 7.20 8.65 -5.34
N MET A 29 7.06 8.49 -4.01
CA MET A 29 6.71 7.20 -3.42
C MET A 29 5.36 6.67 -3.92
N ARG A 30 4.34 7.54 -3.96
CA ARG A 30 2.98 7.18 -4.34
C ARG A 30 2.84 6.77 -5.81
N TYR A 31 3.46 7.49 -6.72
CA TYR A 31 3.22 7.35 -8.16
C TYR A 31 4.33 6.61 -8.90
N ASN A 32 5.59 6.73 -8.43
CA ASN A 32 6.74 6.14 -9.11
C ASN A 32 7.22 4.86 -8.42
N ALA A 33 7.30 4.86 -7.08
CA ALA A 33 7.81 3.70 -6.34
C ALA A 33 6.75 2.63 -6.06
N THR A 34 5.46 2.98 -6.09
CA THR A 34 4.38 2.04 -5.73
C THR A 34 3.72 1.47 -6.98
N TYR A 35 3.80 0.15 -7.21
CA TYR A 35 3.23 -0.53 -8.38
C TYR A 35 2.73 -1.94 -8.04
N ALA A 36 1.93 -2.53 -8.93
CA ALA A 36 1.50 -3.92 -8.84
C ALA A 36 2.31 -4.81 -9.81
N LYS A 37 2.64 -6.03 -9.39
CA LYS A 37 3.36 -7.02 -10.18
C LYS A 37 2.60 -8.34 -10.17
N TYR A 38 2.41 -8.94 -11.35
CA TYR A 38 1.88 -10.28 -11.47
C TYR A 38 3.02 -11.31 -11.33
N LEU A 39 2.85 -12.29 -10.45
CA LEU A 39 3.83 -13.35 -10.23
C LEU A 39 3.51 -14.66 -10.94
N GLY A 40 2.30 -14.79 -11.51
CA GLY A 40 1.81 -16.06 -12.07
C GLY A 40 0.75 -16.70 -11.18
N ASP A 41 0.02 -17.68 -11.73
CA ASP A 41 -0.96 -18.52 -11.01
C ASP A 41 -1.99 -17.76 -10.15
N GLY A 42 -2.41 -16.59 -10.61
CA GLY A 42 -3.37 -15.74 -9.89
C GLY A 42 -2.77 -14.92 -8.74
N VAL A 43 -1.45 -14.94 -8.56
CA VAL A 43 -0.74 -14.21 -7.49
C VAL A 43 -0.29 -12.83 -7.97
N TRP A 44 -0.63 -11.81 -7.18
CA TRP A 44 -0.25 -10.42 -7.40
C TRP A 44 0.41 -9.84 -6.15
N GLU A 45 1.40 -8.96 -6.35
CA GLU A 45 2.04 -8.18 -5.29
C GLU A 45 1.83 -6.69 -5.53
N ILE A 46 1.53 -5.93 -4.48
CA ILE A 46 1.70 -4.48 -4.46
C ILE A 46 3.04 -4.20 -3.80
N VAL A 47 3.93 -3.55 -4.55
CA VAL A 47 5.32 -3.29 -4.16
C VAL A 47 5.50 -1.80 -3.92
N VAL A 48 6.27 -1.45 -2.89
CA VAL A 48 6.84 -0.11 -2.71
C VAL A 48 8.35 -0.23 -2.87
N ASP A 49 8.87 0.28 -3.99
CA ASP A 49 10.26 0.09 -4.38
C ASP A 49 11.18 1.09 -3.66
N GLU A 50 11.92 0.57 -2.68
CA GLU A 50 12.88 1.36 -1.90
C GLU A 50 14.08 1.85 -2.72
N SER A 51 14.36 1.28 -3.89
CA SER A 51 15.40 1.85 -4.77
C SER A 51 14.95 3.19 -5.39
N ILE A 52 13.64 3.40 -5.52
CA ILE A 52 13.03 4.65 -6.02
C ILE A 52 12.67 5.59 -4.85
N ALA A 53 12.22 5.03 -3.73
CA ALA A 53 11.87 5.77 -2.52
C ALA A 53 12.61 5.19 -1.29
N PRO A 54 13.93 5.43 -1.15
CA PRO A 54 14.73 4.85 -0.06
C PRO A 54 14.33 5.36 1.33
N TYR A 55 13.47 6.38 1.39
CA TYR A 55 12.98 6.97 2.63
C TYR A 55 11.71 6.31 3.18
N VAL A 56 11.15 5.29 2.50
CA VAL A 56 9.89 4.63 2.90
C VAL A 56 9.85 4.26 4.39
N PRO A 57 10.88 3.61 4.99
CA PRO A 57 10.83 3.25 6.41
C PRO A 57 10.59 4.46 7.32
N TYR A 58 11.26 5.58 7.05
CA TYR A 58 11.14 6.81 7.85
C TYR A 58 9.77 7.49 7.71
N THR A 59 8.96 7.09 6.73
CA THR A 59 7.58 7.57 6.61
C THR A 59 6.62 6.77 7.48
N ASN A 60 6.94 5.52 7.83
CA ASN A 60 6.07 4.65 8.63
C ASN A 60 6.43 4.66 10.12
N GLU A 61 7.71 4.82 10.45
CA GLU A 61 8.19 4.72 11.82
C GLU A 61 8.03 6.01 12.66
N PRO A 62 8.04 5.93 14.00
CA PRO A 62 7.99 7.10 14.88
C PRO A 62 9.17 8.05 14.68
N TRP A 63 8.93 9.35 14.91
CA TRP A 63 9.98 10.36 14.94
C TRP A 63 10.67 10.40 16.30
N ILE A 64 11.84 9.76 16.39
CA ILE A 64 12.58 9.60 17.66
C ILE A 64 13.69 10.64 17.90
N ALA A 65 14.13 11.35 16.86
CA ALA A 65 15.25 12.31 16.96
C ALA A 65 14.85 13.62 17.66
N GLU A 66 15.76 14.19 18.46
CA GLU A 66 15.54 15.43 19.23
C GLU A 66 15.05 16.61 18.37
N LYS A 67 15.53 16.73 17.13
CA LYS A 67 15.11 17.77 16.18
C LYS A 67 13.59 17.83 15.95
N TRP A 68 12.87 16.75 16.23
CA TRP A 68 11.42 16.69 16.10
C TRP A 68 10.69 17.22 17.33
N ASN A 69 11.38 17.51 18.45
CA ASN A 69 10.83 18.07 19.68
C ASN A 69 9.59 17.28 20.18
N GLY A 70 9.66 15.96 20.14
CA GLY A 70 8.56 15.07 20.55
C GLY A 70 7.35 15.05 19.61
N LYS A 71 7.43 15.68 18.43
CA LYS A 71 6.34 15.64 17.44
C LYS A 71 6.13 14.21 16.93
N LYS A 72 4.86 13.83 16.77
CA LYS A 72 4.47 12.56 16.15
C LYS A 72 4.69 12.63 14.63
N ASN A 73 5.15 11.53 14.04
CA ASN A 73 5.18 11.38 12.60
C ASN A 73 3.73 11.35 12.06
N PRO A 74 3.30 12.30 11.21
CA PRO A 74 1.94 12.32 10.67
C PRO A 74 1.62 11.10 9.77
N ASN A 75 2.66 10.46 9.22
CA ASN A 75 2.53 9.30 8.35
C ASN A 75 2.67 7.98 9.11
N GLU A 76 2.93 8.00 10.43
CA GLU A 76 3.16 6.80 11.22
C GLU A 76 2.05 5.75 11.02
N GLY A 77 2.45 4.50 10.77
CA GLY A 77 1.52 3.37 10.55
C GLY A 77 0.65 3.48 9.29
N TRP A 78 1.03 4.27 8.29
CA TRP A 78 0.26 4.39 7.05
C TRP A 78 0.18 3.06 6.30
N PHE A 79 1.21 2.22 6.40
CA PHE A 79 1.28 0.96 5.67
C PHE A 79 0.19 -0.01 6.15
N GLU A 80 0.01 -0.12 7.47
CA GLU A 80 -1.06 -0.91 8.08
C GLU A 80 -2.45 -0.42 7.65
N ARG A 81 -2.64 0.91 7.59
CA ARG A 81 -3.89 1.48 7.09
C ARG A 81 -4.11 1.11 5.62
N ALA A 82 -3.09 1.30 4.78
CA ALA A 82 -3.19 1.01 3.36
C ALA A 82 -3.52 -0.46 3.09
N THR A 83 -2.86 -1.40 3.78
CA THR A 83 -3.13 -2.84 3.66
C THR A 83 -4.53 -3.21 4.14
N GLY A 84 -5.03 -2.61 5.22
CA GLY A 84 -6.41 -2.80 5.68
C GLY A 84 -7.46 -2.34 4.66
N PHE A 85 -7.21 -1.21 3.98
CA PHE A 85 -8.09 -0.74 2.90
C PHE A 85 -8.03 -1.64 1.66
N VAL A 86 -6.84 -2.15 1.31
CA VAL A 86 -6.69 -3.15 0.24
C VAL A 86 -7.48 -4.42 0.55
N ALA A 87 -7.34 -4.96 1.76
CA ALA A 87 -8.05 -6.17 2.17
C ALA A 87 -9.58 -5.98 2.10
N THR A 88 -10.08 -4.84 2.62
CA THR A 88 -11.50 -4.49 2.56
C THR A 88 -11.99 -4.34 1.12
N TYR A 89 -11.21 -3.70 0.25
CA TYR A 89 -11.54 -3.54 -1.17
C TYR A 89 -11.65 -4.89 -1.89
N ILE A 90 -10.64 -5.75 -1.74
CA ILE A 90 -10.60 -7.06 -2.38
C ILE A 90 -11.76 -7.94 -1.87
N ALA A 91 -11.98 -7.97 -0.55
CA ALA A 91 -13.09 -8.71 0.04
C ALA A 91 -14.44 -8.27 -0.53
N GLY A 92 -14.68 -6.95 -0.64
CA GLY A 92 -15.90 -6.41 -1.23
C GLY A 92 -16.07 -6.79 -2.71
N ARG A 93 -14.99 -6.71 -3.51
CA ARG A 93 -15.01 -7.07 -4.93
C ARG A 93 -15.27 -8.56 -5.17
N LEU A 94 -14.75 -9.42 -4.31
CA LEU A 94 -14.88 -10.88 -4.43
C LEU A 94 -16.04 -11.45 -3.62
N GLN A 95 -16.86 -10.61 -2.99
CA GLN A 95 -17.92 -11.02 -2.05
C GLN A 95 -17.39 -11.92 -0.91
N GLY A 96 -16.11 -11.75 -0.57
CA GLY A 96 -15.43 -12.48 0.48
C GLY A 96 -15.65 -11.87 1.86
N ARG A 97 -15.14 -12.55 2.88
CA ARG A 97 -15.10 -12.05 4.26
C ARG A 97 -13.65 -12.01 4.74
N MET A 98 -13.30 -10.99 5.51
CA MET A 98 -12.02 -10.96 6.20
C MET A 98 -12.14 -11.77 7.49
N GLU A 99 -11.28 -12.77 7.65
CA GLU A 99 -11.12 -13.46 8.93
C GLU A 99 -9.91 -12.86 9.65
N LYS A 100 -10.05 -12.61 10.95
CA LYS A 100 -8.88 -12.24 11.77
C LYS A 100 -7.98 -13.48 11.86
N GLN A 101 -6.72 -13.33 11.47
CA GLN A 101 -5.69 -14.31 11.79
C GLN A 101 -5.35 -14.25 13.28
#